data_AF-A0A542N2S1-F1
#
_entry.id   AF-A0A542N2S1-F1
#
_cell.length_a   1.000
_cell.length_b   1.000
_cell.length_c   1.000
_cell.angle_alpha   90.00
_cell.angle_beta   90.00
_cell.angle_gamma   90.00
#
_symmetry.space_group_name_H-M   'P 1'
#
loop_
_entity.id
_entity.type
_entity.pdbx_description
1 polymer ?
#
loop_
_entity_poly.entity_id
_entity_poly.type
_entity_poly.pdbx_seq_one_letter_code
_entity_poly.pdbx_strand_id
1 'polypeptide(L)'
;MVVVGLVFAAIAALIHVYIFVLESLTWTSTRTRKTFGIRSLEEAEAMRAMAFNQGFYNLFLAVSALLGIVLVAAGVIAVGATLVFVATGSMVAAGLVLVLSNRRMLRPAAIQAVPPLIAVVALAVGLAV
;
A
#
# COMPACT_ATOMS: atom_id res chain seq x y z
N MET A 1 17.90 -7.37 -10.87
CA MET A 1 17.18 -6.62 -9.81
C MET A 1 15.67 -6.48 -10.07
N VAL A 2 15.20 -6.59 -11.32
CA VAL A 2 13.75 -6.52 -11.67
C VAL A 2 12.90 -7.49 -10.84
N VAL A 3 13.24 -8.78 -10.78
CA VAL A 3 12.47 -9.78 -10.04
C VAL A 3 12.33 -9.41 -8.55
N VAL A 4 13.40 -8.92 -7.92
CA VAL A 4 13.37 -8.45 -6.53
C VAL A 4 12.38 -7.29 -6.41
N GLY A 5 12.43 -6.32 -7.32
CA GLY A 5 11.48 -5.21 -7.36
C GLY A 5 10.02 -5.67 -7.45
N LEU A 6 9.73 -6.62 -8.35
CA LEU A 6 8.38 -7.16 -8.52
C LEU A 6 7.88 -7.96 -7.30
N VAL A 7 8.76 -8.74 -6.66
CA VAL A 7 8.41 -9.49 -5.43
C VAL A 7 8.04 -8.51 -4.31
N PHE A 8 8.83 -7.46 -4.09
CA PHE A 8 8.52 -6.47 -3.07
C PHE A 8 7.30 -5.61 -3.42
N ALA A 9 7.04 -5.36 -4.71
CA ALA A 9 5.79 -4.73 -5.17
C ALA A 9 4.57 -5.61 -4.86
N ALA A 10 4.68 -6.93 -5.05
CA ALA A 10 3.62 -7.88 -4.71
C ALA A 10 3.35 -7.90 -3.20
N ILE A 11 4.41 -7.93 -2.37
CA ILE A 11 4.27 -7.83 -0.91
C ILE A 11 3.57 -6.53 -0.51
N ALA A 12 3.96 -5.40 -1.10
CA ALA A 12 3.32 -4.11 -0.86
C ALA A 12 1.84 -4.13 -1.24
N ALA A 13 1.49 -4.68 -2.41
CA ALA A 13 0.11 -4.83 -2.84
C ALA A 13 -0.72 -5.68 -1.86
N LEU A 14 -0.18 -6.81 -1.39
CA LEU A 14 -0.87 -7.67 -0.42
C LEU A 14 -1.11 -6.95 0.92
N ILE A 15 -0.15 -6.15 1.39
CA ILE A 15 -0.32 -5.30 2.58
C ILE A 15 -1.47 -4.31 2.37
N HIS A 16 -1.56 -3.68 1.20
CA HIS A 16 -2.61 -2.71 0.90
C HIS A 16 -3.99 -3.36 0.69
N VAL A 17 -4.05 -4.58 0.15
CA VAL A 17 -5.28 -5.39 0.16
C VAL A 17 -5.71 -5.72 1.59
N TYR A 18 -4.77 -6.08 2.47
CA TYR A 18 -5.08 -6.31 3.88
C TYR A 18 -5.61 -5.04 4.56
N ILE A 19 -5.00 -3.87 4.31
CA ILE A 19 -5.48 -2.58 4.81
C ILE A 19 -6.89 -2.28 4.28
N PHE A 20 -7.16 -2.51 2.99
CA PHE A 20 -8.51 -2.40 2.42
C PHE A 20 -9.53 -3.26 3.18
N VAL A 21 -9.21 -4.52 3.49
CA VAL A 21 -10.11 -5.39 4.26
C VAL A 21 -10.38 -4.82 5.65
N LEU A 22 -9.36 -4.25 6.29
CA LEU A 22 -9.54 -3.57 7.58
C LEU A 22 -10.46 -2.35 7.44
N GLU A 23 -10.18 -1.45 6.51
CA GLU A 23 -10.83 -0.15 6.39
C GLU A 23 -12.24 -0.21 5.76
N SER A 24 -12.46 -1.08 4.77
CA SER A 24 -13.74 -1.12 4.03
C SER A 24 -14.66 -2.25 4.48
N LEU A 25 -14.13 -3.39 4.93
CA LEU A 25 -14.96 -4.56 5.25
C LEU A 25 -15.13 -4.79 6.75
N THR A 26 -14.10 -4.53 7.56
CA THR A 26 -14.07 -4.92 8.98
C THR A 26 -13.85 -3.76 9.95
N TRP A 27 -14.05 -2.52 9.50
CA TRP A 27 -13.71 -1.28 10.22
C TRP A 27 -14.22 -1.23 11.66
N THR A 28 -15.50 -1.55 11.87
CA THR A 28 -16.16 -1.50 13.18
C THR A 28 -15.84 -2.70 14.08
N SER A 29 -15.10 -3.69 13.58
CA SER A 29 -14.72 -4.87 14.36
C SER A 29 -13.74 -4.51 15.48
N THR A 30 -13.79 -5.24 16.60
CA THR A 30 -12.88 -5.02 17.73
C THR A 30 -11.41 -5.17 17.34
N ARG A 31 -11.09 -6.11 16.43
CA ARG A 31 -9.72 -6.32 15.96
C ARG A 31 -9.22 -5.10 15.19
N THR A 32 -9.99 -4.62 14.21
CA THR A 32 -9.59 -3.47 13.39
C THR A 32 -9.47 -2.21 14.22
N ARG A 33 -10.45 -1.91 15.09
CA ARG A 33 -10.38 -0.74 15.99
C ARG A 33 -9.09 -0.73 16.83
N LYS A 34 -8.69 -1.89 17.39
CA LYS A 34 -7.42 -2.01 18.13
C LYS A 34 -6.20 -1.73 17.26
N THR A 35 -6.19 -2.18 16.00
CA THR A 35 -5.10 -1.90 15.05
C THR A 35 -4.98 -0.40 14.75
N PHE A 36 -6.11 0.30 14.62
CA PHE A 36 -6.15 1.74 14.34
C PHE A 36 -6.17 2.64 15.59
N GLY A 37 -6.13 2.06 16.80
CA GLY A 37 -6.14 2.81 18.06
C GLY A 37 -7.47 3.50 18.38
N ILE A 38 -8.58 3.05 17.77
CA ILE A 38 -9.93 3.58 17.97
C ILE A 38 -10.51 2.99 19.25
N ARG A 39 -10.99 3.85 20.16
CA ARG A 39 -11.33 3.46 21.54
C ARG A 39 -12.78 3.03 21.72
N SER A 40 -13.71 3.58 20.92
CA SER A 40 -15.15 3.26 21.02
C SER A 40 -15.74 2.81 19.68
N LEU A 41 -16.90 2.16 19.74
CA LEU A 41 -17.68 1.84 18.54
C LEU A 41 -18.20 3.11 17.86
N GLU A 42 -18.67 4.07 18.66
CA GLU A 42 -19.19 5.36 18.18
C GLU A 42 -18.15 6.14 17.38
N GLU A 43 -16.91 6.20 17.85
CA GLU A 43 -15.78 6.82 17.12
C GLU A 43 -15.51 6.11 15.78
N ALA A 44 -15.58 4.77 15.76
CA ALA A 44 -15.43 4.00 14.53
C ALA A 44 -16.59 4.27 13.55
N GLU A 45 -17.83 4.33 14.04
CA GLU A 45 -19.01 4.60 13.22
C GLU A 45 -18.96 6.00 12.59
N ALA A 46 -18.54 7.01 13.36
CA ALA A 46 -18.37 8.38 12.87
C ALA A 46 -17.36 8.48 11.71
N MET A 47 -16.33 7.63 11.70
CA MET A 47 -15.30 7.61 10.65
C MET A 47 -15.55 6.57 9.54
N ARG A 48 -16.63 5.77 9.62
CA ARG A 48 -16.83 4.60 8.77
C ARG A 48 -16.82 4.94 7.28
N ALA A 49 -17.48 6.03 6.88
CA ALA A 49 -17.53 6.43 5.47
C ALA A 49 -16.15 6.87 4.94
N MET A 50 -15.37 7.58 5.76
CA MET A 50 -14.01 8.00 5.41
C MET A 50 -13.08 6.78 5.29
N ALA A 51 -13.11 5.87 6.27
CA ALA A 51 -12.33 4.64 6.24
C ALA A 51 -12.69 3.78 5.03
N PHE A 52 -13.99 3.61 4.75
CA PHE A 52 -14.45 2.86 3.59
C PHE A 52 -13.83 3.39 2.29
N ASN A 53 -13.82 4.71 2.09
CA ASN A 53 -13.23 5.34 0.91
C ASN A 53 -11.70 5.18 0.87
N GLN A 54 -11.01 5.35 2.02
CA GLN A 54 -9.56 5.12 2.12
C GLN A 54 -9.17 3.68 1.74
N GLY A 55 -9.96 2.70 2.16
CA GLY A 55 -9.70 1.31 1.78
C GLY A 55 -9.76 1.11 0.27
N PHE A 56 -10.68 1.76 -0.45
CA PHE A 56 -10.73 1.66 -1.91
C PHE A 56 -9.54 2.34 -2.60
N TYR A 57 -9.04 3.46 -2.08
CA TYR A 57 -7.76 4.01 -2.56
C TYR A 57 -6.61 2.99 -2.40
N ASN A 58 -6.53 2.34 -1.24
CA ASN A 58 -5.55 1.27 -0.99
C ASN A 58 -5.72 0.09 -1.96
N LEU A 59 -6.95 -0.33 -2.23
CA LEU A 59 -7.26 -1.38 -3.19
C LEU A 59 -6.81 -1.01 -4.61
N PHE A 60 -7.07 0.20 -5.08
CA PHE A 60 -6.69 0.62 -6.43
C PHE A 60 -5.18 0.75 -6.61
N LEU A 61 -4.45 1.16 -5.56
CA LEU A 61 -2.98 1.10 -5.56
C LEU A 61 -2.49 -0.35 -5.67
N ALA A 62 -3.08 -1.29 -4.92
CA ALA A 62 -2.72 -2.69 -5.02
C ALA A 62 -3.03 -3.29 -6.40
N VAL A 63 -4.20 -3.00 -6.98
CA VAL A 63 -4.59 -3.45 -8.33
C VAL A 63 -3.62 -2.91 -9.37
N SER A 64 -3.25 -1.63 -9.29
CA SER A 64 -2.28 -1.02 -10.20
C SER A 64 -0.90 -1.70 -10.13
N ALA A 65 -0.41 -1.96 -8.91
CA ALA A 65 0.85 -2.68 -8.72
C ALA A 65 0.80 -4.10 -9.29
N LEU A 66 -0.26 -4.86 -9.02
CA LEU A 66 -0.43 -6.24 -9.50
C LEU A 66 -0.56 -6.30 -11.03
N LEU A 67 -1.34 -5.40 -11.63
CA LEU A 67 -1.43 -5.28 -13.09
C LEU A 67 -0.08 -4.93 -13.70
N GLY A 68 0.66 -4.00 -13.07
CA GLY A 68 2.02 -3.66 -13.48
C GLY A 68 2.95 -4.87 -13.48
N ILE A 69 2.91 -5.69 -12.42
CA ILE A 69 3.70 -6.93 -12.33
C ILE A 69 3.36 -7.90 -13.47
N VAL A 70 2.07 -8.13 -13.73
CA VAL A 70 1.62 -9.02 -14.82
C VAL A 70 2.11 -8.52 -16.17
N LEU A 71 2.02 -7.22 -16.44
CA LEU A 71 2.47 -6.63 -17.70
C LEU A 71 4.00 -6.71 -17.88
N VAL A 72 4.78 -6.52 -16.80
CA VAL A 72 6.24 -6.76 -16.86
C VAL A 72 6.52 -8.23 -17.18
N ALA A 73 5.84 -9.17 -16.53
CA ALA A 73 6.00 -10.60 -16.79
C ALA A 73 5.59 -11.00 -18.22
N ALA A 74 4.63 -10.30 -18.82
CA ALA A 74 4.19 -10.48 -20.21
C ALA A 74 5.08 -9.77 -21.25
N GLY A 75 6.18 -9.12 -20.84
CA GLY A 75 7.10 -8.42 -21.73
C GLY A 75 6.67 -7.00 -22.10
N VAL A 76 5.56 -6.48 -21.57
CA VAL A 76 5.11 -5.09 -21.77
C VAL A 76 5.76 -4.17 -20.74
N ILE A 77 7.10 -4.13 -20.77
CA ILE A 77 7.94 -3.62 -19.68
C ILE A 77 7.64 -2.16 -19.33
N ALA A 78 7.58 -1.25 -20.30
CA ALA A 78 7.42 0.18 -20.04
C ALA A 78 6.10 0.50 -19.32
N VAL A 79 4.98 -0.08 -19.78
CA VAL A 79 3.66 0.10 -19.16
C VAL A 79 3.63 -0.56 -17.79
N GLY A 80 4.11 -1.81 -17.69
CA GLY A 80 4.11 -2.55 -16.45
C GLY A 80 4.94 -1.87 -15.35
N ALA A 81 6.16 -1.46 -15.68
CA ALA A 81 7.04 -0.75 -14.76
C ALA A 81 6.45 0.60 -14.32
N THR A 82 5.81 1.34 -15.24
CA THR A 82 5.14 2.61 -14.92
C THR A 82 4.05 2.41 -13.87
N LEU A 83 3.19 1.39 -14.05
CA LEU A 83 2.14 1.07 -13.08
C LEU A 83 2.71 0.65 -11.72
N VAL A 84 3.77 -0.17 -11.71
CA VAL A 84 4.45 -0.54 -10.46
C VAL A 84 5.00 0.71 -9.77
N PHE A 85 5.75 1.55 -10.48
CA PHE A 85 6.35 2.77 -9.90
C PHE A 85 5.32 3.75 -9.38
N VAL A 86 4.25 4.01 -10.11
CA VAL A 86 3.17 4.91 -9.66
C VAL A 86 2.54 4.34 -8.40
N ALA A 87 2.16 3.06 -8.41
CA ALA A 87 1.54 2.43 -7.25
C ALA A 87 2.46 2.43 -6.04
N THR A 88 3.65 1.82 -6.13
CA THR A 88 4.58 1.71 -5.00
C THR A 88 5.14 3.07 -4.58
N GLY A 89 5.39 3.97 -5.52
CA GLY A 89 5.83 5.33 -5.23
C GLY A 89 4.79 6.12 -4.43
N SER A 90 3.51 6.01 -4.80
CA SER A 90 2.41 6.60 -4.01
C SER A 90 2.30 6.01 -2.61
N MET A 91 2.48 4.69 -2.45
CA MET A 91 2.49 4.04 -1.13
C MET A 91 3.63 4.57 -0.24
N VAL A 92 4.84 4.74 -0.80
CA VAL A 92 5.98 5.34 -0.10
C VAL A 92 5.69 6.78 0.30
N ALA A 93 5.19 7.59 -0.63
CA ALA A 93 4.85 8.99 -0.37
C ALA A 93 3.78 9.14 0.71
N ALA A 94 2.73 8.31 0.67
CA ALA A 94 1.68 8.28 1.69
C ALA A 94 2.24 7.86 3.06
N GLY A 95 3.11 6.86 3.11
CA GLY A 95 3.81 6.47 4.33
C GLY A 95 4.69 7.58 4.90
N LEU A 96 5.37 8.35 4.04
CA LEU A 96 6.14 9.52 4.48
C LEU A 96 5.23 10.60 5.09
N VAL A 97 4.13 10.95 4.40
CA VAL A 97 3.12 11.89 4.91
C VAL A 97 2.62 11.43 6.29
N LEU A 98 2.33 10.14 6.45
CA LEU A 98 1.85 9.58 7.73
C LEU A 98 2.84 9.81 8.89
N VAL A 99 4.13 9.53 8.69
CA VAL A 99 5.16 9.78 9.73
C VAL A 99 5.32 11.25 10.04
N LEU A 100 5.28 12.10 9.00
CA LEU A 100 5.41 13.55 9.15
C LEU A 100 4.22 14.15 9.91
N SER A 101 3.01 13.68 9.63
CA SER A 101 1.78 14.13 10.30
C SER A 101 1.65 13.58 11.73
N ASN A 102 2.10 12.35 11.98
CA ASN A 102 2.05 11.76 13.31
C ASN A 102 3.23 10.81 13.55
N ARG A 103 4.26 11.31 14.24
CA ARG A 103 5.47 10.52 14.55
C ARG A 103 5.21 9.26 15.36
N ARG A 104 4.10 9.18 16.10
CA ARG A 104 3.70 7.96 16.83
C ARG A 104 3.30 6.81 15.89
N MET A 105 3.04 7.11 14.62
CA MET A 105 2.68 6.14 13.59
C MET A 105 3.88 5.62 12.79
N LEU A 106 5.11 5.82 13.28
CA LEU A 106 6.34 5.35 12.62
C LEU A 106 6.29 3.86 12.26
N ARG A 107 5.81 3.01 13.17
CA ARG A 107 5.73 1.57 12.93
C ARG A 107 4.69 1.21 11.85
N PRO A 108 3.41 1.64 11.93
CA PRO A 108 2.45 1.45 10.83
C PRO A 108 2.96 1.97 9.49
N ALA A 109 3.56 3.17 9.48
CA ALA A 109 4.09 3.77 8.27
C ALA A 109 5.24 2.93 7.67
N ALA A 110 6.15 2.42 8.50
CA ALA A 110 7.24 1.55 8.03
C ALA A 110 6.70 0.27 7.40
N ILE A 111 5.67 -0.36 7.98
CA ILE A 111 5.05 -1.58 7.44
C ILE A 111 4.50 -1.34 6.02
N GLN A 112 3.84 -0.20 5.78
CA GLN A 112 3.26 0.09 4.47
C GLN A 112 4.23 0.76 3.48
N ALA A 113 5.34 1.35 3.93
CA ALA A 113 6.26 2.13 3.08
C ALA A 113 7.57 1.41 2.74
N VAL A 114 8.08 0.54 3.61
CA VAL A 114 9.38 -0.12 3.38
C VAL A 114 9.34 -1.11 2.22
N PRO A 115 8.37 -2.06 2.15
CA PRO A 115 8.28 -2.96 1.00
C PRO A 115 8.17 -2.21 -0.35
N PRO A 116 7.28 -1.22 -0.53
CA PRO A 116 7.23 -0.51 -1.81
C PRO A 116 8.47 0.36 -2.06
N LEU A 117 9.18 0.86 -1.04
CA LEU A 117 10.45 1.55 -1.25
C LEU A 117 11.51 0.61 -1.85
N ILE A 118 11.62 -0.61 -1.30
CA ILE A 118 12.52 -1.64 -1.84
C ILE A 118 12.10 -1.98 -3.28
N ALA A 119 10.80 -2.07 -3.55
CA ALA A 119 10.29 -2.30 -4.89
C ALA A 119 10.74 -1.23 -5.89
N VAL A 120 10.56 0.05 -5.55
CA VAL A 120 10.97 1.19 -6.37
C VAL A 120 12.48 1.14 -6.66
N VAL A 121 13.30 1.02 -5.62
CA VAL A 121 14.77 1.04 -5.79
C VAL A 121 15.25 -0.15 -6.61
N ALA A 122 14.81 -1.37 -6.27
CA ALA A 122 15.25 -2.58 -6.96
C ALA A 122 14.77 -2.64 -8.41
N LEU A 123 13.53 -2.21 -8.70
CA LEU A 123 13.02 -2.16 -10.06
C LEU A 123 13.77 -1.11 -10.88
N ALA A 124 14.01 0.09 -10.33
CA ALA A 124 14.76 1.14 -11.02
C ALA A 124 16.18 0.69 -11.38
N VAL A 125 16.92 0.11 -10.43
CA VAL A 125 18.25 -0.45 -10.68
C VAL A 125 18.18 -1.58 -11.72
N GLY A 126 17.16 -2.42 -11.65
CA GLY A 126 17.01 -3.55 -12.57
C GLY A 126 16.65 -3.19 -14.00
N LEU A 127 16.09 -2.01 -14.24
CA LEU A 127 15.76 -1.51 -15.58
C LEU A 127 16.87 -0.62 -16.17
N ALA A 128 17.79 -0.13 -15.34
CA ALA A 128 18.90 0.73 -15.74
C ALA A 128 20.18 -0.04 -16.10
N VAL A 129 20.25 -1.33 -15.77
CA VAL A 129 21.39 -2.23 -15.99
C VAL A 129 20.92 -3.42 -16.82
#